data_AF-A0A6A1QH75-F1
#
_entry.id   AF-A0A6A1QH75-F1
#
_cell.length_a   1.000
_cell.length_b   1.000
_cell.length_c   1.000
_cell.angle_alpha   90.00
_cell.angle_beta   90.00
_cell.angle_gamma   90.00
#
_symmetry.space_group_name_H-M   'P 1'
#
loop_
_entity.id
_entity.type
_entity.pdbx_description
1 polymer ?
#
loop_
_entity_poly.entity_id
_entity_poly.type
_entity_poly.pdbx_seq_one_letter_code
_entity_poly.pdbx_strand_id
1 'polypeptide(L)'
;MESSDGEAIDKRRVHLRPVTLRDPAPVLLHLLPCEVLVNRPAPTFTGALRLPPPGLEVSFRGRSLRGEEVVVPPGLVGYVMTEEKG
;
A
#
# COMPACT_ATOMS: atom_id res chain seq x y z
N MET A 1 -5.95 -4.28 -43.67
CA MET A 1 -5.67 -5.38 -42.74
C MET A 1 -5.08 -4.74 -41.49
N GLU A 2 -5.89 -4.05 -40.68
CA GLU A 2 -5.42 -3.19 -39.56
C GLU A 2 -6.47 -3.06 -38.43
N SER A 3 -7.34 -4.06 -38.20
CA SER A 3 -8.33 -4.01 -37.09
C SER A 3 -8.10 -5.05 -36.00
N SER A 4 -7.18 -6.00 -36.20
CA SER A 4 -6.92 -7.08 -35.24
C SER A 4 -5.95 -6.66 -34.13
N ASP A 5 -4.98 -5.79 -34.46
CA ASP A 5 -3.93 -5.39 -33.52
C ASP A 5 -4.44 -4.38 -32.47
N GLY A 6 -5.39 -3.52 -32.83
CA GLY A 6 -6.01 -2.56 -31.90
C GLY A 6 -6.76 -3.24 -30.75
N GLU A 7 -7.56 -4.28 -31.05
CA GLU A 7 -8.29 -5.05 -30.03
C GLU A 7 -7.36 -5.89 -29.13
N ALA A 8 -6.25 -6.39 -29.67
CA ALA A 8 -5.29 -7.17 -28.90
C ALA A 8 -4.49 -6.31 -27.91
N ILE A 9 -4.24 -5.05 -28.27
CA ILE A 9 -3.53 -4.08 -27.44
C ILE A 9 -4.39 -3.58 -26.28
N ASP A 10 -5.69 -3.35 -26.49
CA ASP A 10 -6.58 -2.84 -25.45
C ASP A 10 -6.77 -3.83 -24.30
N LYS A 11 -6.77 -5.14 -24.60
CA LYS A 11 -6.87 -6.21 -23.58
C LYS A 11 -5.66 -6.29 -22.64
N ARG A 12 -4.57 -5.56 -22.90
CA ARG A 12 -3.33 -5.57 -22.12
C ARG A 12 -3.04 -4.25 -21.41
N ARG A 13 -3.92 -3.25 -21.55
CA ARG A 13 -3.73 -1.92 -20.97
C ARG A 13 -4.60 -1.76 -19.73
N VAL A 14 -3.99 -1.24 -18.67
CA VAL A 14 -4.70 -0.78 -17.47
C VAL A 14 -4.57 0.73 -17.42
N HIS A 15 -5.69 1.42 -17.55
CA HIS A 15 -5.74 2.88 -17.52
C HIS A 15 -5.94 3.36 -16.08
N LEU A 16 -5.11 4.31 -15.66
CA LEU A 16 -5.27 5.00 -14.39
C LEU A 16 -6.03 6.32 -14.61
N ARG A 17 -6.88 6.69 -13.66
CA ARG A 17 -7.57 7.98 -13.68
C ARG A 17 -6.62 9.06 -13.16
N PRO A 18 -6.15 10.02 -14.00
CA PRO A 18 -5.13 10.97 -13.56
C PRO A 18 -5.58 11.90 -12.43
N VAL A 19 -6.90 12.11 -12.31
CA VAL A 19 -7.50 12.94 -11.26
C VAL A 19 -7.25 12.37 -9.85
N THR A 20 -7.15 11.05 -9.69
CA THR A 20 -6.96 10.42 -8.37
C THR A 20 -5.54 10.56 -7.85
N LEU A 21 -4.59 10.96 -8.70
CA LEU A 21 -3.18 11.17 -8.33
C LEU A 21 -2.88 12.58 -7.81
N ARG A 22 -3.77 13.55 -8.07
CA ARG A 22 -3.52 14.96 -7.76
C ARG A 22 -3.52 15.27 -6.26
N ASP A 23 -4.43 14.66 -5.52
CA ASP A 23 -4.61 14.91 -4.09
C ASP A 23 -5.18 13.67 -3.38
N PRO A 24 -4.41 12.57 -3.28
CA PRO A 24 -4.84 11.40 -2.54
C PRO A 24 -4.84 11.68 -1.04
N ALA A 25 -5.80 11.11 -0.31
CA ALA A 25 -5.78 11.15 1.15
C ALA A 25 -4.49 10.47 1.67
N PRO A 26 -3.78 11.06 2.65
CA PRO A 26 -2.62 10.43 3.27
C PRO A 26 -2.98 9.09 3.91
N VAL A 27 -2.08 8.11 3.81
CA VAL A 27 -2.27 6.76 4.38
C VAL A 27 -1.04 6.35 5.18
N LEU A 28 -1.28 5.72 6.32
CA LEU A 28 -0.24 5.07 7.12
C LEU A 28 -0.07 3.62 6.68
N LEU A 29 1.16 3.22 6.33
CA LEU A 29 1.49 1.87 5.90
C LEU A 29 2.45 1.18 6.88
N HIS A 30 2.21 -0.11 7.12
CA HIS A 30 3.08 -0.97 7.91
C HIS A 30 3.43 -2.21 7.10
N LEU A 31 4.73 -2.48 6.93
CA LEU A 31 5.21 -3.73 6.34
C LEU A 31 5.50 -4.72 7.47
N LEU A 32 4.75 -5.83 7.51
CA LEU A 32 4.90 -6.83 8.57
C LEU A 32 5.89 -7.93 8.17
N PRO A 33 6.72 -8.44 9.11
CA PRO A 33 7.63 -9.57 8.86
C PRO A 33 6.90 -10.92 8.97
N CYS A 34 5.68 -10.99 8.42
CA CYS A 34 4.86 -12.19 8.37
C CYS A 34 3.79 -12.09 7.29
N GLU A 35 3.31 -13.25 6.86
CA GLU A 35 2.18 -13.34 5.94
C GLU A 35 0.84 -13.30 6.71
N VAL A 36 -0.11 -12.52 6.20
CA VAL A 36 -1.49 -12.49 6.67
C VAL A 36 -2.38 -13.00 5.53
N LEU A 37 -2.88 -14.22 5.67
CA LEU A 37 -3.59 -14.96 4.61
C LEU A 37 -4.94 -14.35 4.16
N VAL A 38 -5.36 -13.22 4.74
CA VAL A 38 -6.66 -12.61 4.47
C VAL A 38 -6.47 -11.14 4.13
N ASN A 39 -6.97 -10.74 2.96
CA ASN A 39 -7.10 -9.33 2.58
C ASN A 39 -8.49 -8.81 2.96
N ARG A 40 -8.58 -8.13 4.11
CA ARG A 40 -9.83 -7.55 4.64
C ARG A 40 -9.55 -6.33 5.51
N PRO A 41 -10.56 -5.48 5.76
CA PRO A 41 -10.47 -4.45 6.78
C PRO A 41 -10.03 -5.03 8.12
N ALA A 42 -9.06 -4.39 8.77
CA ALA A 42 -8.50 -4.81 10.04
C ALA A 42 -8.27 -3.58 10.94
N PRO A 43 -8.35 -3.74 12.27
CA PRO A 43 -7.94 -2.70 13.20
C PRO A 43 -6.44 -2.40 13.02
N THR A 44 -6.07 -1.11 13.06
CA THR A 44 -4.69 -0.68 12.89
C THR A 44 -3.88 -0.83 14.18
N PHE A 45 -2.55 -0.88 14.06
CA PHE A 45 -1.61 -0.97 15.18
C PHE A 45 -1.50 0.31 16.00
N THR A 46 -2.08 1.41 15.54
CA THR A 46 -1.84 2.77 16.06
C THR A 46 -2.06 2.89 17.57
N GLY A 47 -3.08 2.22 18.12
CA GLY A 47 -3.38 2.25 19.57
C GLY A 47 -2.42 1.42 20.44
N ALA A 48 -1.64 0.51 19.85
CA ALA A 48 -0.73 -0.38 20.57
C ALA A 48 0.76 -0.06 20.32
N LEU A 49 1.04 0.94 19.47
CA LEU A 49 2.39 1.35 19.13
C LEU A 49 3.02 2.08 20.32
N ARG A 50 4.14 1.56 20.81
CA ARG A 50 4.96 2.24 21.82
C ARG A 50 6.13 2.93 21.13
N LEU A 51 6.52 4.09 21.66
CA LEU A 51 7.69 4.88 21.22
C LEU A 51 8.86 4.77 22.23
N PRO A 52 9.39 3.58 22.58
CA PRO A 52 10.59 3.51 23.41
C PRO A 52 11.85 3.82 22.58
N PRO A 53 12.83 4.59 23.09
CA PRO A 53 14.15 4.64 22.45
C PRO A 53 14.74 3.21 22.35
N PRO A 54 15.28 2.75 21.20
CA PRO A 54 15.59 3.47 19.97
C PRO A 54 14.59 3.30 18.80
N GLY A 55 13.35 2.81 19.00
CA GLY A 55 12.45 2.52 17.87
C GLY A 55 11.00 2.19 18.23
N LEU A 56 10.20 1.86 17.22
CA LEU A 56 8.78 1.50 17.40
C LEU A 56 8.66 0.06 17.91
N GLU A 57 7.83 -0.17 18.92
CA GLU A 57 7.52 -1.52 19.40
C GLU A 57 6.01 -1.76 19.45
N VAL A 58 5.56 -2.88 18.89
CA VAL A 58 4.16 -3.32 18.91
C VAL A 58 4.07 -4.84 19.01
N SER A 59 3.00 -5.35 19.61
CA SER A 59 2.72 -6.78 19.62
C SER A 59 1.71 -7.16 18.53
N PHE A 60 2.03 -8.17 17.73
CA PHE A 60 1.10 -8.77 16.78
C PHE A 60 1.05 -10.29 16.99
N ARG A 61 -0.16 -10.82 17.22
CA ARG A 61 -0.37 -12.27 17.47
C ARG A 61 0.53 -12.84 18.57
N GLY A 62 0.73 -12.08 19.64
CA GLY A 62 1.56 -12.48 20.78
C GLY A 62 3.07 -12.38 20.55
N ARG A 63 3.52 -11.90 19.38
CA ARG A 63 4.94 -11.67 19.09
C ARG A 63 5.25 -10.18 19.17
N SER A 64 6.33 -9.81 19.87
CA SER A 64 6.86 -8.45 19.84
C SER A 64 7.50 -8.19 18.47
N LEU A 65 7.11 -7.10 17.84
CA LEU A 65 7.67 -6.56 16.61
C LEU A 65 8.36 -5.25 16.95
N ARG A 66 9.61 -5.12 16.51
CA ARG A 66 10.37 -3.87 16.54
C ARG A 66 10.46 -3.33 15.13
N GLY A 67 10.28 -2.04 14.97
CA GLY A 67 10.31 -1.38 13.67
C GLY A 67 10.89 0.01 13.75
N GLU A 68 11.08 0.59 12.58
CA GLU A 68 11.54 1.95 12.37
C GLU A 68 10.69 2.60 11.29
N GLU A 69 10.69 3.93 11.27
CA GLU A 69 10.08 4.67 10.18
C GLU A 69 11.03 4.70 8.98
N VAL A 70 10.53 4.27 7.81
CA VAL A 70 11.27 4.30 6.55
C VAL A 70 10.65 5.33 5.65
N VAL A 71 11.44 6.32 5.22
CA VAL A 71 10.99 7.39 4.33
C VAL A 71 11.09 6.98 2.87
N VAL A 72 10.13 7.45 2.06
CA VAL A 72 10.21 7.35 0.61
C VAL A 72 11.43 8.16 0.12
N PRO A 73 12.25 7.62 -0.81
CA PRO A 73 13.43 8.35 -1.29
C PRO A 73 13.09 9.73 -1.86
N PRO A 74 13.99 10.72 -1.73
CA PRO A 74 13.79 12.04 -2.30
C PRO A 74 13.50 11.98 -3.80
N GLY A 75 12.53 12.78 -4.26
CA GLY A 75 12.10 12.81 -5.67
C GLY A 75 11.10 11.72 -6.06
N LEU A 76 10.72 10.83 -5.13
CA LEU A 76 9.67 9.82 -5.33
C LEU A 76 8.44 10.10 -4.48
N VAL A 77 7.30 9.52 -4.88
CA VAL A 77 6.03 9.58 -4.16
C VAL A 77 5.39 8.19 -4.12
N GLY A 78 4.85 7.81 -2.97
CA GLY A 78 4.13 6.55 -2.79
C GLY A 78 2.63 6.72 -3.05
N TYR A 79 2.05 5.80 -3.83
CA TYR A 79 0.60 5.72 -4.05
C TYR A 79 0.08 4.32 -3.69
N VAL A 80 -1.12 4.27 -3.11
CA VAL A 80 -1.91 3.04 -3.00
C VAL A 80 -2.98 3.08 -4.07
N MET A 81 -3.00 2.08 -4.95
CA MET A 81 -3.94 1.99 -6.06
C MET A 81 -4.82 0.75 -5.89
N THR A 82 -6.08 0.88 -6.30
CA THR A 82 -7.03 -0.24 -6.36
C THR A 82 -7.61 -0.30 -7.76
N GLU A 83 -7.84 -1.51 -8.27
CA GLU A 83 -8.63 -1.69 -9.49
C GLU A 83 -10.05 -1.18 -9.25
N GLU A 84 -10.57 -0.40 -10.19
CA GLU A 84 -11.99 -0.02 -10.15
C GLU A 84 -12.83 -1.27 -10.39
N LYS A 85 -13.80 -1.51 -9.50
CA LYS A 85 -14.84 -2.51 -9.78
C LYS A 85 -15.73 -1.94 -10.88
N GLY A 86 -15.73 -2.58 -12.05
CA GLY A 86 -16.69 -2.31 -13.12
C GLY A 86 -18.12 -2.60 -12.73
#